data_AF-A0A970IRT5-F1
#
_entry.id   AF-A0A970IRT5-F1
#
_cell.length_a   1.000
_cell.length_b   1.000
_cell.length_c   1.000
_cell.angle_alpha   90.00
_cell.angle_beta   90.00
_cell.angle_gamma   90.00
#
_symmetry.space_group_name_H-M   'P 1'
#
loop_
_entity.id
_entity.type
_entity.pdbx_description
1 polymer ?
#
loop_
_entity_poly.entity_id
_entity_poly.type
_entity_poly.pdbx_seq_one_letter_code
_entity_poly.pdbx_strand_id
1 'polypeptide(L)'
;TNINDYNKIKILILTKELEKYLINNRKKHQKILIANNLFEVPIKLKSLSSKFGSYNYNAREEYIVLNIYLATLKEEYANYVLFHEYAHQKVKNHQKEFYDLLKKLVKNYQIYQKGLRKKTLNF
;
A
#
# COMPACT_ATOMS: atom_id res chain seq x y z
N THR A 1 12.44 -17.17 -24.89
CA THR A 1 11.54 -16.10 -24.41
C THR A 1 12.35 -14.82 -24.27
N ASN A 2 11.92 -13.72 -24.89
CA ASN A 2 12.64 -12.44 -24.81
C ASN A 2 12.57 -11.91 -23.35
N ILE A 3 13.63 -11.26 -22.86
CA ILE A 3 13.69 -10.61 -21.53
C ILE A 3 12.49 -9.67 -21.33
N ASN A 4 12.05 -8.99 -22.39
CA ASN A 4 10.88 -8.13 -22.36
C ASN A 4 9.58 -8.90 -22.03
N ASP A 5 9.41 -10.10 -22.59
CA ASP A 5 8.22 -10.92 -22.35
C ASP A 5 8.22 -11.50 -20.94
N TYR A 6 9.40 -11.89 -20.43
CA TYR A 6 9.55 -12.31 -19.05
C TYR A 6 9.15 -11.20 -18.06
N ASN A 7 9.62 -9.97 -18.29
CA ASN A 7 9.29 -8.84 -17.43
C ASN A 7 7.79 -8.51 -17.45
N LYS A 8 7.14 -8.59 -18.61
CA LYS A 8 5.68 -8.43 -18.72
C LYS A 8 4.92 -9.48 -17.93
N ILE A 9 5.31 -10.76 -18.07
CA ILE A 9 4.68 -11.86 -17.34
C ILE A 9 4.88 -11.69 -15.82
N LYS A 10 6.10 -11.35 -15.39
CA LYS A 10 6.42 -11.04 -13.98
C LYS A 10 5.52 -9.94 -13.42
N ILE A 11 5.37 -8.83 -14.13
CA ILE A 11 4.49 -7.73 -13.74
C ILE A 11 3.03 -8.20 -13.63
N LEU A 12 2.55 -8.98 -14.59
CA LEU A 12 1.19 -9.51 -14.59
C LEU A 12 0.93 -10.41 -13.37
N ILE A 13 1.83 -11.35 -13.09
CA ILE A 13 1.72 -12.26 -11.94
C ILE A 13 1.66 -11.47 -10.64
N LEU A 14 2.59 -10.54 -10.41
CA LEU A 14 2.63 -9.78 -9.15
C LEU A 14 1.42 -8.85 -9.00
N THR A 15 0.94 -8.28 -10.10
CA THR A 15 -0.30 -7.50 -10.10
C THR A 15 -1.45 -8.38 -9.63
N LYS A 16 -1.60 -9.59 -10.19
CA LYS A 16 -2.68 -10.52 -9.84
C LYS A 16 -2.60 -11.02 -8.41
N GLU A 17 -1.39 -11.33 -7.92
CA GLU A 17 -1.20 -11.74 -6.52
C GLU A 17 -1.56 -10.62 -5.54
N LEU A 18 -1.15 -9.38 -5.83
CA LEU A 18 -1.52 -8.24 -4.97
C LEU A 18 -3.02 -7.94 -5.05
N GLU A 19 -3.66 -8.03 -6.23
CA GLU A 19 -5.11 -7.91 -6.38
C GLU A 19 -5.85 -8.95 -5.53
N LYS A 20 -5.46 -10.22 -5.64
CA LYS A 20 -6.05 -11.32 -4.89
C LYS A 20 -5.93 -11.09 -3.38
N TYR A 21 -4.75 -10.68 -2.93
CA TYR A 21 -4.51 -10.31 -1.54
C TYR A 21 -5.47 -9.21 -1.05
N LEU A 22 -5.60 -8.12 -1.81
CA LEU A 22 -6.48 -6.99 -1.48
C LEU A 22 -7.95 -7.42 -1.42
N ILE A 23 -8.41 -8.22 -2.38
CA ILE A 23 -9.78 -8.75 -2.42
C ILE A 23 -10.05 -9.62 -1.19
N ASN A 24 -9.15 -10.54 -0.87
CA ASN A 24 -9.30 -11.46 0.26
C ASN A 24 -9.36 -10.73 1.60
N ASN A 25 -8.65 -9.61 1.73
CA ASN A 25 -8.58 -8.83 2.95
C ASN A 25 -9.54 -7.63 3.01
N ARG A 26 -10.28 -7.34 1.93
CA ARG A 26 -11.11 -6.14 1.79
C ARG A 26 -12.07 -5.93 2.96
N LYS A 27 -12.79 -6.98 3.37
CA LYS A 27 -13.74 -6.89 4.51
C LYS A 27 -13.06 -6.47 5.81
N LYS A 28 -11.84 -6.97 6.08
CA LYS A 28 -11.05 -6.61 7.25
C LYS A 28 -10.56 -5.16 7.14
N HIS A 29 -10.08 -4.76 5.97
CA HIS A 29 -9.63 -3.39 5.72
C HIS A 29 -10.76 -2.39 5.90
N GLN A 30 -11.92 -2.64 5.30
CA GLN A 30 -13.11 -1.80 5.43
C GLN A 30 -13.52 -1.57 6.89
N LYS A 31 -13.53 -2.62 7.72
CA LYS A 31 -13.82 -2.50 9.15
C LYS A 31 -12.86 -1.54 9.85
N ILE A 32 -11.57 -1.61 9.55
CA ILE A 32 -10.54 -0.73 10.13
C ILE A 32 -10.76 0.73 9.67
N LEU A 33 -11.06 0.94 8.38
CA LEU A 33 -11.32 2.27 7.84
C LEU A 33 -12.54 2.92 8.50
N ILE A 34 -13.67 2.21 8.54
CA ILE A 34 -14.92 2.69 9.14
C ILE A 34 -14.71 3.03 10.63
N ALA A 35 -14.07 2.13 11.38
CA ALA A 35 -13.78 2.35 12.81
C ALA A 35 -12.91 3.58 13.08
N ASN A 36 -12.18 4.07 12.07
CA ASN A 36 -11.30 5.23 12.18
C ASN A 36 -11.82 6.45 11.39
N ASN A 37 -13.07 6.44 10.93
CA ASN A 37 -13.69 7.48 10.11
C ASN A 37 -12.87 7.81 8.85
N LEU A 38 -12.49 6.76 8.12
CA LEU A 38 -11.84 6.77 6.81
C LEU A 38 -12.75 6.08 5.79
N PHE A 39 -12.53 6.33 4.50
CA PHE A 39 -13.35 5.76 3.43
C PHE A 39 -12.49 5.10 2.35
N GLU A 40 -13.03 4.12 1.65
CA GLU A 40 -12.34 3.45 0.55
C GLU A 40 -12.15 4.39 -0.64
N VAL A 41 -11.01 4.25 -1.32
CA VAL A 41 -10.73 4.92 -2.59
C VAL A 41 -10.24 3.90 -3.62
N PRO A 42 -10.31 4.19 -4.93
CA PRO A 42 -9.70 3.36 -5.94
C PRO A 42 -8.23 3.06 -5.63
N ILE A 43 -7.83 1.79 -5.79
CA ILE A 43 -6.45 1.35 -5.65
C ILE A 43 -5.90 1.03 -7.05
N LYS A 44 -4.84 1.72 -7.46
CA LYS A 44 -4.11 1.50 -8.70
C LYS A 44 -2.83 0.72 -8.38
N LEU A 45 -2.60 -0.39 -9.06
CA LEU A 45 -1.38 -1.18 -8.89
C LEU A 45 -0.36 -0.82 -9.98
N LYS A 46 0.87 -0.49 -9.59
CA LYS A 46 1.92 -0.06 -10.52
C LYS A 46 3.27 -0.67 -10.15
N SER A 47 4.14 -0.86 -11.15
CA SER A 47 5.58 -1.02 -10.90
C SER A 47 6.18 0.36 -10.67
N LEU A 48 6.74 0.61 -9.48
CA LEU A 48 7.34 1.89 -9.12
C LEU A 48 8.80 1.69 -8.70
N SER A 49 9.67 2.63 -9.07
CA SER A 49 11.11 2.57 -8.78
C SER A 49 11.52 3.20 -7.45
N SER A 50 10.73 4.15 -6.92
CA SER A 50 11.16 4.99 -5.78
C SER A 50 10.31 4.87 -4.51
N LYS A 51 9.11 4.27 -4.60
CA LYS A 51 8.17 4.21 -3.48
C LYS A 51 7.36 2.92 -3.45
N PHE A 52 6.93 2.53 -2.25
CA PHE A 52 6.05 1.37 -2.05
C PHE A 52 4.57 1.73 -2.23
N GLY A 53 4.21 2.99 -2.00
CA GLY A 53 2.84 3.48 -2.15
C GLY A 53 2.80 4.99 -2.32
N SER A 54 1.62 5.51 -2.66
CA SER A 54 1.30 6.93 -2.52
C SER A 54 -0.20 7.16 -2.52
N TYR A 55 -0.64 8.04 -1.65
CA TYR A 55 -1.96 8.63 -1.68
C TYR A 55 -1.98 9.86 -2.62
N ASN A 56 -2.94 9.89 -3.55
CA ASN A 56 -3.07 10.95 -4.54
C ASN A 56 -4.45 11.59 -4.39
N TYR A 57 -4.47 12.89 -4.16
CA TYR A 57 -5.69 13.67 -4.01
C TYR A 57 -5.56 14.98 -4.79
N ASN A 58 -6.52 15.22 -5.69
CA ASN A 58 -6.65 16.48 -6.42
C ASN A 58 -8.13 16.82 -6.61
N ALA A 59 -8.43 17.94 -7.27
CA ALA A 59 -9.80 18.41 -7.48
C ALA A 59 -10.71 17.47 -8.31
N ARG A 60 -10.14 16.46 -8.98
CA ARG A 60 -10.86 15.55 -9.90
C ARG A 60 -10.93 14.11 -9.39
N GLU A 61 -9.90 13.65 -8.68
CA GLU A 61 -9.81 12.27 -8.23
C GLU A 61 -9.03 12.11 -6.92
N GLU A 62 -9.41 11.08 -6.18
CA GLU A 62 -8.72 10.58 -5.00
C GLU A 62 -8.46 9.09 -5.19
N TYR A 63 -7.21 8.64 -5.03
CA TYR A 63 -6.84 7.24 -5.19
C TYR A 63 -5.51 6.90 -4.52
N ILE A 64 -5.33 5.63 -4.22
CA ILE A 64 -4.06 5.07 -3.73
C ILE A 64 -3.33 4.40 -4.90
N VAL A 65 -2.02 4.57 -4.97
CA VAL A 65 -1.14 3.72 -5.77
C VAL A 65 -0.38 2.80 -4.84
N LEU A 66 -0.39 1.49 -5.12
CA LEU A 66 0.47 0.52 -4.45
C LEU A 66 1.49 -0.06 -5.44
N ASN A 67 2.70 -0.28 -4.96
CA ASN A 67 3.75 -0.93 -5.73
C ASN A 67 3.50 -2.44 -5.77
N ILE A 68 3.47 -3.03 -6.96
CA ILE A 68 3.33 -4.49 -7.14
C ILE A 68 4.45 -5.30 -6.48
N TYR A 69 5.60 -4.67 -6.18
CA TYR A 69 6.66 -5.25 -5.35
C TYR A 69 6.12 -5.83 -4.03
N LEU A 70 5.08 -5.22 -3.46
CA LEU A 70 4.48 -5.65 -2.20
C LEU A 70 3.95 -7.09 -2.25
N ALA A 71 3.61 -7.62 -3.43
CA ALA A 71 3.25 -9.03 -3.61
C ALA A 71 4.38 -10.01 -3.25
N THR A 72 5.62 -9.55 -3.21
CA THR A 72 6.79 -10.38 -2.86
C THR A 72 7.15 -10.34 -1.38
N LEU A 73 6.46 -9.50 -0.61
CA LEU A 73 6.65 -9.36 0.82
C LEU A 73 5.56 -10.11 1.58
N LYS A 74 5.76 -10.26 2.89
CA LYS A 74 4.68 -10.71 3.77
C LYS A 74 3.52 -9.70 3.75
N GLU A 75 2.30 -10.21 3.87
CA GLU A 75 1.05 -9.45 3.79
C GLU A 75 1.02 -8.22 4.72
N GLU A 76 1.65 -8.31 5.89
CA GLU A 76 1.70 -7.21 6.85
C GLU A 76 2.43 -5.98 6.31
N TYR A 77 3.37 -6.14 5.39
CA TYR A 77 4.01 -5.03 4.69
C TYR A 77 3.04 -4.35 3.72
N ALA A 78 2.26 -5.12 2.96
CA ALA A 78 1.24 -4.58 2.08
C ALA A 78 0.15 -3.84 2.87
N ASN A 79 -0.30 -4.41 4.00
CA ASN A 79 -1.18 -3.74 4.96
C ASN A 79 -0.60 -2.42 5.46
N TYR A 80 0.64 -2.46 5.93
CA TYR A 80 1.32 -1.27 6.45
C TYR A 80 1.32 -0.15 5.42
N VAL A 81 1.71 -0.43 4.16
CA VAL A 81 1.74 0.59 3.11
C VAL A 81 0.34 1.08 2.77
N LEU A 82 -0.63 0.18 2.60
CA LEU A 82 -2.03 0.56 2.31
C LEU A 82 -2.58 1.52 3.38
N PHE A 83 -2.41 1.19 4.66
CA PHE A 83 -2.90 2.03 5.75
C PHE A 83 -2.06 3.28 6.00
N HIS A 84 -0.77 3.26 5.65
CA HIS A 84 0.05 4.47 5.58
C HIS A 84 -0.55 5.46 4.59
N GLU A 85 -0.93 4.99 3.40
CA GLU A 85 -1.56 5.85 2.39
C GLU A 85 -2.96 6.31 2.84
N TYR A 86 -3.78 5.44 3.46
CA TYR A 86 -5.07 5.88 4.00
C TYR A 86 -4.95 6.91 5.13
N ALA A 87 -3.87 6.91 5.92
CA ALA A 87 -3.67 7.94 6.95
C ALA A 87 -3.57 9.36 6.34
N HIS A 88 -3.14 9.47 5.07
CA HIS A 88 -3.08 10.74 4.34
C HIS A 88 -4.45 11.34 3.97
N GLN A 89 -5.56 10.62 4.14
CA GLN A 89 -6.92 11.21 4.10
C GLN A 89 -7.10 12.28 5.18
N LYS A 90 -6.41 12.14 6.32
CA LYS A 90 -6.56 13.04 7.48
C LYS A 90 -5.33 13.87 7.76
N VAL A 91 -4.14 13.29 7.60
CA VAL A 91 -2.90 13.95 8.00
C VAL A 91 -1.90 13.89 6.85
N LYS A 92 -1.63 15.05 6.23
CA LYS A 92 -0.76 15.14 5.06
C LYS A 92 0.71 14.89 5.41
N ASN A 93 1.18 15.42 6.54
CA ASN A 93 2.57 15.38 6.95
C ASN A 93 2.81 14.30 8.01
N HIS A 94 3.98 13.65 7.99
CA HIS A 94 4.35 12.59 8.95
C HIS A 94 4.73 13.12 10.34
N GLN A 95 3.86 13.93 10.95
CA GLN A 95 4.03 14.47 12.29
C GLN A 95 3.36 13.55 13.34
N LYS A 96 3.34 13.97 14.61
CA LYS A 96 2.80 13.16 15.72
C LYS A 96 1.39 12.63 15.44
N GLU A 97 0.50 13.47 14.92
CA GLU A 97 -0.89 13.12 14.59
C GLU A 97 -0.99 11.98 13.57
N PHE A 98 -0.09 11.98 12.58
CA PHE A 98 -0.03 10.91 11.57
C PHE A 98 0.30 9.57 12.24
N TYR A 99 1.31 9.54 13.10
CA TYR A 99 1.72 8.31 13.78
C TYR A 99 0.70 7.84 14.81
N ASP A 100 0.02 8.78 15.48
CA ASP A 100 -1.09 8.48 16.38
C ASP A 100 -2.27 7.82 15.65
N LEU A 101 -2.58 8.27 14.42
CA LEU A 101 -3.55 7.63 13.55
C LEU A 101 -3.05 6.27 13.06
N LEU A 102 -1.83 6.21 12.51
CA LEU A 102 -1.26 4.98 11.94
C LEU A 102 -1.17 3.85 12.97
N LYS A 103 -0.89 4.16 14.23
CA LYS A 103 -0.90 3.19 15.35
C LYS A 103 -2.27 2.53 15.55
N LYS A 104 -3.37 3.25 15.27
CA LYS A 104 -4.74 2.72 15.33
C LYS A 104 -5.07 1.84 14.12
N LEU A 105 -4.51 2.17 12.95
CA LEU A 105 -4.74 1.42 11.71
C LEU A 105 -3.93 0.13 11.65
N VAL A 106 -2.68 0.18 12.10
CA VAL A 106 -1.72 -0.92 12.02
C VAL A 106 -1.00 -1.10 13.35
N LYS A 107 -1.34 -2.19 14.05
CA LYS A 107 -0.63 -2.58 15.27
C LYS A 107 0.85 -2.84 14.95
N ASN A 108 1.74 -2.36 15.81
CA ASN A 108 3.20 -2.52 15.68
C ASN A 108 3.77 -2.00 14.34
N TYR A 109 3.19 -0.93 13.78
CA TYR A 109 3.59 -0.38 12.48
C TYR A 109 5.11 -0.09 12.36
N GLN A 110 5.77 0.22 13.48
CA GLN A 110 7.20 0.53 13.53
C GLN A 110 8.07 -0.63 13.03
N ILE A 111 7.63 -1.88 13.24
CA ILE A 111 8.33 -3.08 12.76
C ILE A 111 8.35 -3.08 11.23
N TYR A 112 7.21 -2.83 10.61
CA TYR A 112 7.07 -2.81 9.15
C TYR A 112 7.77 -1.60 8.53
N GLN A 113 7.67 -0.43 9.17
CA GLN A 113 8.40 0.78 8.77
C GLN A 113 9.91 0.53 8.75
N LYS A 114 10.47 -0.03 9.83
CA LYS A 114 11.90 -0.37 9.91
C LYS A 114 12.28 -1.44 8.90
N GLY A 115 11.41 -2.43 8.67
CA GLY A 115 11.62 -3.47 7.67
C GLY A 115 11.69 -2.92 6.25
N LEU A 116 10.76 -2.05 5.84
CA LEU A 116 10.74 -1.46 4.50
C LEU A 116 11.93 -0.55 4.23
N ARG A 117 12.43 0.18 5.24
CA ARG A 117 13.66 1.00 5.08
C ARG A 117 14.89 0.19 4.71
N LYS A 118 14.89 -1.12 4.98
CA LYS A 118 15.97 -2.06 4.60
C LYS A 118 15.74 -2.73 3.26
N LYS A 119 14.59 -2.50 2.60
CA LYS A 119 14.26 -3.08 1.31
C LYS A 119 14.67 -2.12 0.22
N THR A 120 15.41 -2.63 -0.75
CA THR A 120 15.71 -1.90 -1.98
C THR A 120 14.70 -2.31 -3.04
N LEU A 121 14.09 -1.32 -3.71
CA LEU A 121 13.26 -1.52 -4.88
C LEU A 121 14.16 -1.83 -6.09
N ASN A 122 14.84 -2.97 -6.05
CA ASN A 122 15.57 -3.51 -7.18
C ASN A 122 14.68 -4.59 -7.80
N PHE A 123 14.02 -4.26 -8.92
CA PHE A 123 12.99 -5.13 -9.47
C PHE A 123 13.02 -5.28 -10.99
#